data_AF-A0A357T8I8-F1
#
_entry.id   AF-A0A357T8I8-F1
#
_cell.length_a   1.000
_cell.length_b   1.000
_cell.length_c   1.000
_cell.angle_alpha   90.00
_cell.angle_beta   90.00
_cell.angle_gamma   90.00
#
_symmetry.space_group_name_H-M   'P 1'
#
loop_
_entity.id
_entity.type
_entity.pdbx_description
1 polymer ?
#
loop_
_entity_poly.entity_id
_entity_poly.type
_entity_poly.pdbx_seq_one_letter_code
_entity_poly.pdbx_strand_id
1 'polypeptide(L)'
;MKFIKETVRATFVKRPNRFQGYVHYEGETIMVHVPNTGRVQEILLPGTTVILRKEDNPNRKTAFSLIAGYKGEALINIDSQIPNKVVEEALQMGMIEKLRKYPIIKREKFYGKSRFDFLLENEAGEKYYLEVKGVTLEKDGMASFPDAPTVRGARHVEELMEVKKEGHGAGV
;
A
#
# COMPACT_ATOMS: atom_id res chain seq x y z
N MET A 1 -6.21 -9.56 6.87
CA MET A 1 -7.22 -9.05 5.92
C MET A 1 -7.71 -10.15 5.02
N LYS A 2 -9.01 -10.43 4.98
CA LYS A 2 -9.60 -11.30 3.96
C LYS A 2 -10.12 -10.43 2.81
N PHE A 3 -9.71 -10.70 1.58
CA PHE A 3 -10.39 -10.14 0.41
C PHE A 3 -11.74 -10.85 0.28
N ILE A 4 -12.82 -10.16 0.66
CA ILE A 4 -14.18 -10.73 0.59
C ILE A 4 -14.74 -10.65 -0.84
N LYS A 5 -14.16 -9.79 -1.67
CA LYS A 5 -14.60 -9.58 -3.06
C LYS A 5 -14.02 -10.64 -3.99
N GLU A 6 -14.81 -11.00 -5.00
CA GLU A 6 -14.42 -11.89 -6.08
C GLU A 6 -13.15 -11.38 -6.78
N THR A 7 -12.17 -12.27 -6.96
CA THR A 7 -10.95 -11.99 -7.70
C THR A 7 -10.78 -12.93 -8.88
N VAL A 8 -10.34 -12.39 -10.01
CA VAL A 8 -10.12 -13.15 -11.25
C VAL A 8 -8.71 -12.90 -11.79
N ARG A 9 -8.20 -13.83 -12.59
CA ARG A 9 -6.91 -13.71 -13.28
C ARG A 9 -7.12 -13.14 -14.68
N ALA A 10 -6.22 -12.27 -15.11
CA ALA A 10 -6.19 -11.70 -16.46
C ALA A 10 -4.75 -11.54 -16.96
N THR A 11 -4.57 -11.26 -18.24
CA THR A 11 -3.25 -10.97 -18.82
C THR A 11 -3.07 -9.48 -19.03
N PHE A 12 -2.04 -8.88 -18.45
CA PHE A 12 -1.79 -7.44 -18.60
C PHE A 12 -1.35 -7.09 -20.03
N VAL A 13 -1.92 -6.00 -20.56
CA VAL A 13 -1.61 -5.50 -21.92
C VAL A 13 -0.78 -4.22 -21.83
N LYS A 14 -1.32 -3.17 -21.20
CA LYS A 14 -0.65 -1.87 -21.08
C LYS A 14 -1.28 -0.99 -19.99
N ARG A 15 -0.54 -0.01 -19.50
CA ARG A 15 -1.00 1.02 -18.55
C ARG A 15 -0.68 2.41 -19.10
N PRO A 16 -1.58 3.03 -19.89
CA PRO A 16 -1.30 4.30 -20.55
C PRO A 16 -1.19 5.49 -19.60
N ASN A 17 -1.75 5.39 -18.40
CA ASN A 17 -1.59 6.40 -17.35
C ASN A 17 -1.69 5.75 -15.97
N ARG A 18 -1.45 6.55 -14.92
CA ARG A 18 -1.40 6.07 -13.54
C ARG A 18 -2.66 5.33 -13.07
N PHE A 19 -3.85 5.61 -13.61
CA PHE A 19 -5.10 5.07 -13.09
C PHE A 19 -5.82 4.09 -14.03
N GLN A 20 -5.32 3.90 -15.25
CA GLN A 20 -5.96 3.06 -16.27
C GLN A 20 -4.99 1.98 -16.73
N GLY A 21 -5.44 0.73 -16.65
CA GLY A 21 -4.78 -0.43 -17.23
C GLY A 21 -5.69 -1.09 -18.26
N TYR A 22 -5.09 -1.79 -19.21
CA TYR A 22 -5.78 -2.68 -20.14
C TYR A 22 -5.29 -4.10 -19.91
N VAL A 23 -6.23 -5.03 -19.89
CA VAL A 23 -5.98 -6.45 -19.65
C VAL A 23 -6.80 -7.29 -20.63
N HIS A 24 -6.31 -8.47 -20.98
CA HIS A 24 -7.06 -9.49 -21.70
C HIS A 24 -7.75 -10.41 -20.68
N TYR A 25 -9.07 -10.46 -20.72
CA TYR A 25 -9.93 -11.23 -19.83
C TYR A 25 -11.11 -11.77 -20.63
N GLU A 26 -11.39 -13.08 -20.50
CA GLU A 26 -12.50 -13.76 -21.21
C GLU A 26 -12.55 -13.50 -22.73
N GLY A 27 -11.38 -13.44 -23.39
CA GLY A 27 -11.28 -13.24 -24.84
C GLY A 27 -11.34 -11.77 -25.30
N GLU A 28 -11.57 -10.83 -24.39
CA GLU A 28 -11.66 -9.40 -24.70
C GLU A 28 -10.57 -8.57 -24.04
N THR A 29 -10.24 -7.43 -24.65
CA THR A 29 -9.38 -6.42 -24.02
C THR A 29 -10.25 -5.41 -23.28
N ILE A 30 -10.22 -5.43 -21.96
CA ILE A 30 -11.03 -4.55 -21.11
C ILE A 30 -10.17 -3.50 -20.40
N MET A 31 -10.78 -2.36 -20.09
CA MET A 31 -10.17 -1.30 -19.29
C MET A 31 -10.45 -1.53 -17.79
N VAL A 32 -9.41 -1.44 -16.97
CA VAL A 32 -9.46 -1.62 -15.51
C VAL A 32 -8.85 -0.43 -14.78
N HIS A 33 -9.28 -0.22 -13.54
CA HIS A 33 -8.67 0.79 -12.68
C HIS A 33 -7.36 0.27 -12.08
N VAL A 34 -6.32 1.10 -12.03
CA VAL A 34 -5.08 0.80 -11.31
C VAL A 34 -5.02 1.69 -10.05
N PRO A 35 -5.22 1.14 -8.84
CA PRO A 35 -5.20 1.86 -7.58
C PRO A 35 -3.75 2.08 -7.07
N ASN A 36 -2.88 2.58 -7.94
CA ASN A 36 -1.49 2.89 -7.63
C ASN A 36 -1.06 4.14 -8.40
N THR A 37 -0.38 5.09 -7.75
CA THR A 37 0.14 6.30 -8.41
C THR A 37 1.60 6.18 -8.83
N GLY A 38 2.32 5.19 -8.31
CA GLY A 38 3.70 4.86 -8.64
C GLY A 38 3.86 4.17 -10.01
N ARG A 39 5.10 3.86 -10.36
CA ARG A 39 5.46 3.37 -11.70
C ARG A 39 5.02 1.92 -11.92
N VAL A 40 5.30 1.03 -10.96
CA VAL A 40 5.02 -0.42 -11.00
C VAL A 40 5.36 -1.07 -12.35
N GLN A 41 6.40 -0.56 -13.04
CA GLN A 41 6.78 -0.98 -14.38
C GLN A 41 7.51 -2.32 -14.37
N GLU A 42 8.18 -2.61 -13.27
CA GLU A 42 8.86 -3.87 -12.97
C GLU A 42 7.87 -5.01 -12.65
N ILE A 43 6.60 -4.68 -12.38
CA ILE A 43 5.52 -5.63 -12.09
C ILE A 43 4.56 -5.74 -13.27
N LEU A 44 4.16 -4.61 -13.86
CA LEU A 44 3.16 -4.57 -14.93
C LEU A 44 3.83 -4.55 -16.31
N LEU A 45 4.44 -5.68 -16.68
CA LEU A 45 4.98 -5.90 -18.03
C LEU A 45 3.90 -6.55 -18.93
N PRO A 46 3.81 -6.21 -20.23
CA PRO A 46 2.90 -6.89 -21.15
C PRO A 46 3.06 -8.42 -21.09
N GLY A 47 1.94 -9.14 -21.02
CA GLY A 47 1.92 -10.60 -20.82
C GLY A 47 1.92 -11.06 -19.36
N THR A 48 2.11 -10.15 -18.40
CA THR A 48 2.09 -10.51 -16.97
C THR A 48 0.71 -11.02 -16.55
N THR A 49 0.66 -12.13 -15.82
CA THR A 49 -0.58 -12.55 -15.14
C THR A 49 -0.87 -11.58 -14.00
N VAL A 50 -2.07 -11.03 -13.98
CA VAL A 50 -2.53 -10.07 -12.97
C VAL A 50 -3.78 -10.55 -12.27
N ILE A 51 -4.00 -10.04 -11.05
CA ILE A 51 -5.22 -10.27 -10.29
C ILE A 51 -6.10 -9.02 -10.37
N LEU A 52 -7.32 -9.24 -10.82
CA LEU A 52 -8.37 -8.24 -10.81
C LEU A 52 -9.30 -8.50 -9.62
N ARG A 53 -9.75 -7.43 -8.96
CA ARG A 53 -10.84 -7.45 -8.00
C ARG A 53 -12.08 -6.89 -8.67
N LYS A 54 -13.19 -7.63 -8.63
CA LYS A 54 -14.50 -7.17 -9.09
C LYS A 54 -15.08 -6.15 -8.10
N GLU A 55 -15.76 -5.14 -8.62
CA GLU A 55 -16.18 -3.99 -7.84
C GLU A 55 -17.67 -3.73 -8.03
N ASP A 56 -18.37 -3.64 -6.91
CA ASP A 56 -19.85 -3.71 -6.88
C ASP A 56 -20.51 -2.33 -7.05
N ASN A 57 -19.72 -1.25 -7.03
CA ASN A 57 -20.27 0.10 -7.15
C ASN A 57 -20.67 0.39 -8.60
N PRO A 58 -21.98 0.54 -8.91
CA PRO A 58 -22.47 0.71 -10.27
C PRO A 58 -22.06 2.05 -10.90
N ASN A 59 -21.69 3.04 -10.09
CA ASN A 59 -21.26 4.36 -10.57
C ASN A 59 -19.80 4.37 -11.06
N ARG A 60 -19.08 3.25 -10.94
CA ARG A 60 -17.70 3.17 -11.42
C ARG A 60 -17.64 3.09 -12.94
N LYS A 61 -16.65 3.77 -13.51
CA LYS A 61 -16.32 3.65 -14.94
C LYS A 61 -15.77 2.26 -15.31
N THR A 62 -15.16 1.54 -14.36
CA THR A 62 -14.62 0.19 -14.60
C THR A 62 -15.17 -0.80 -13.57
N ALA A 63 -15.55 -1.98 -14.06
CA ALA A 63 -16.03 -3.09 -13.22
C ALA A 63 -14.93 -3.73 -12.36
N PHE A 64 -13.66 -3.53 -12.74
CA PHE A 64 -12.51 -4.14 -12.08
C PHE A 64 -11.44 -3.13 -11.64
N SER A 65 -10.74 -3.50 -10.57
CA SER A 65 -9.47 -2.91 -10.13
C SER A 65 -8.35 -3.93 -10.29
N LEU A 66 -7.22 -3.56 -10.91
CA LEU A 66 -6.01 -4.39 -10.96
C LEU A 66 -5.28 -4.25 -9.62
N ILE A 67 -5.30 -5.29 -8.80
CA ILE A 67 -4.81 -5.22 -7.41
C ILE A 67 -3.46 -5.90 -7.17
N ALA A 68 -3.02 -6.79 -8.07
CA ALA A 68 -1.74 -7.46 -7.96
C ALA A 68 -1.23 -7.94 -9.33
N GLY A 69 0.08 -8.16 -9.43
CA GLY A 69 0.74 -8.79 -10.58
C GLY A 69 1.73 -9.85 -10.13
N TYR A 70 1.90 -10.89 -10.95
CA TYR A 70 2.91 -11.92 -10.71
C TYR A 70 4.27 -11.50 -11.27
N LYS A 71 5.33 -11.74 -10.49
CA LYS A 71 6.71 -11.68 -10.93
C LYS A 71 7.37 -13.03 -10.61
N GLY A 72 7.48 -13.89 -11.63
CA GLY A 72 7.74 -15.31 -11.40
C GLY A 72 6.62 -15.92 -10.56
N GLU A 73 6.97 -16.59 -9.46
CA GLU A 73 6.00 -17.17 -8.51
C GLU A 73 5.50 -16.15 -7.47
N ALA A 74 6.16 -15.00 -7.33
CA ALA A 74 5.79 -13.99 -6.35
C ALA A 74 4.56 -13.21 -6.81
N LEU A 75 3.55 -13.13 -5.94
CA LEU A 75 2.39 -12.27 -6.12
C LEU A 75 2.60 -10.94 -5.41
N ILE A 76 2.72 -9.86 -6.16
CA ILE A 76 2.99 -8.53 -5.61
C ILE A 76 1.70 -7.72 -5.62
N ASN A 77 1.22 -7.32 -4.43
CA ASN A 77 0.10 -6.40 -4.32
C ASN A 77 0.53 -5.00 -4.78
N ILE A 78 -0.26 -4.39 -5.66
CA ILE A 78 -0.01 -3.04 -6.16
C ILE A 78 -1.06 -2.04 -5.66
N ASP A 79 -2.05 -2.46 -4.88
CA ASP A 79 -3.08 -1.56 -4.36
C ASP A 79 -2.47 -0.75 -3.20
N SER A 80 -2.12 0.51 -3.48
CA SER A 80 -1.37 1.35 -2.54
C SER A 80 -2.17 1.72 -1.29
N GLN A 81 -3.47 1.37 -1.22
CA GLN A 81 -4.32 1.59 -0.05
C GLN A 81 -4.32 0.40 0.93
N ILE A 82 -3.81 -0.76 0.51
CA ILE A 82 -3.82 -1.98 1.31
C ILE A 82 -2.80 -1.98 2.45
N PRO A 83 -1.55 -1.48 2.31
CA PRO A 83 -0.56 -1.53 3.38
C PRO A 83 -1.08 -0.98 4.72
N ASN A 84 -1.72 0.20 4.71
CA ASN A 84 -2.26 0.80 5.93
C ASN A 84 -3.36 -0.07 6.56
N LYS A 85 -4.21 -0.72 5.76
CA LYS A 85 -5.25 -1.62 6.29
C LYS A 85 -4.63 -2.86 6.93
N VAL A 86 -3.60 -3.44 6.30
CA VAL A 86 -2.89 -4.60 6.86
C VAL A 86 -2.21 -4.24 8.17
N VAL A 87 -1.54 -3.08 8.22
CA VAL A 87 -0.88 -2.61 9.45
C VAL A 87 -1.90 -2.32 10.54
N GLU A 88 -3.01 -1.65 10.23
CA GLU A 88 -4.07 -1.39 11.21
C GLU A 88 -4.65 -2.67 11.81
N GLU A 89 -4.96 -3.67 10.98
CA GLU A 89 -5.45 -4.97 11.46
C GLU A 89 -4.39 -5.67 12.32
N ALA A 90 -3.11 -5.64 11.91
CA ALA A 90 -2.01 -6.20 12.68
C ALA A 90 -1.81 -5.49 14.03
N LEU A 91 -2.00 -4.16 14.09
CA LEU A 91 -1.98 -3.39 15.33
C LEU A 91 -3.14 -3.78 16.25
N GLN A 92 -4.37 -3.84 15.71
CA GLN A 92 -5.58 -4.22 16.46
C GLN A 92 -5.49 -5.64 17.02
N MET A 93 -4.90 -6.57 16.27
CA MET A 93 -4.68 -7.95 16.70
C MET A 93 -3.43 -8.13 17.58
N GLY A 94 -2.66 -7.07 17.83
CA GLY A 94 -1.41 -7.16 18.59
C GLY A 94 -0.36 -8.05 17.91
N MET A 95 -0.34 -8.13 16.58
CA MET A 95 0.66 -8.94 15.85
C MET A 95 2.03 -8.27 15.81
N ILE A 96 2.08 -6.94 15.96
CA ILE A 96 3.35 -6.19 16.00
C ILE A 96 3.77 -6.05 17.47
N GLU A 97 4.60 -6.99 17.94
CA GLU A 97 4.95 -7.14 19.36
C GLU A 97 5.41 -5.84 20.04
N LYS A 98 6.31 -5.10 19.41
CA LYS A 98 6.85 -3.83 19.95
C LYS A 98 5.79 -2.73 20.12
N LEU A 99 4.66 -2.84 19.42
CA LEU A 99 3.60 -1.83 19.41
C LEU A 99 2.37 -2.23 20.24
N ARG A 100 2.34 -3.46 20.81
CA ARG A 100 1.24 -3.94 21.66
C ARG A 100 0.93 -3.04 22.84
N LYS A 101 1.93 -2.31 23.34
CA LYS A 101 1.76 -1.38 24.46
C LYS A 101 0.93 -0.14 24.14
N TYR A 102 0.57 0.09 22.86
CA TYR A 102 -0.21 1.24 22.41
C TYR A 102 -1.57 0.81 21.81
N PRO A 103 -2.58 0.50 22.64
CA PRO A 103 -3.88 -0.02 22.17
C PRO A 103 -4.75 1.03 21.47
N ILE A 104 -4.51 2.33 21.69
CA ILE A 104 -5.31 3.41 21.11
C ILE A 104 -4.71 3.77 19.75
N ILE A 105 -5.42 3.45 18.67
CA ILE A 105 -4.96 3.66 17.29
C ILE A 105 -5.72 4.85 16.68
N LYS A 106 -5.00 5.88 16.24
CA LYS A 106 -5.58 7.05 15.57
C LYS A 106 -4.95 7.21 14.18
N ARG A 107 -5.78 7.28 13.14
CA ARG A 107 -5.32 7.44 11.75
C ARG A 107 -5.01 8.89 11.38
N GLU A 108 -4.17 9.06 10.35
CA GLU A 108 -3.96 10.31 9.60
C GLU A 108 -3.64 11.51 10.51
N LYS A 109 -2.64 11.36 11.39
CA LYS A 109 -2.28 12.38 12.38
C LYS A 109 -1.13 13.25 11.95
N PHE A 110 -1.27 14.55 12.20
CA PHE A 110 -0.25 15.53 11.90
C PHE A 110 0.81 15.60 12.99
N TYR A 111 2.04 15.82 12.56
CA TYR A 111 3.15 16.30 13.37
C TYR A 111 4.02 17.17 12.46
N GLY A 112 4.39 18.37 12.91
CA GLY A 112 5.05 19.34 12.05
C GLY A 112 4.26 19.63 10.77
N LYS A 113 4.86 19.34 9.62
CA LYS A 113 4.28 19.57 8.28
C LYS A 113 3.81 18.29 7.59
N SER A 114 4.05 17.11 8.17
CA SER A 114 3.60 15.84 7.60
C SER A 114 2.40 15.26 8.32
N ARG A 115 1.71 14.40 7.59
CA ARG A 115 0.61 13.58 8.08
C ARG A 115 1.09 12.14 8.06
N PHE A 116 1.21 11.56 9.24
CA PHE A 116 1.59 10.17 9.46
C PHE A 116 0.37 9.26 9.42
N ASP A 117 0.58 8.02 9.00
CA ASP A 117 -0.51 7.04 8.83
C ASP A 117 -1.21 6.74 10.16
N PHE A 118 -0.43 6.60 11.25
CA PHE A 118 -0.95 6.35 12.58
C PHE A 118 -0.24 7.15 13.69
N LEU A 119 -1.03 7.53 14.68
CA LEU A 119 -0.57 7.85 16.03
C LEU A 119 -1.13 6.76 16.95
N LEU A 120 -0.24 6.07 17.66
CA LEU A 120 -0.58 5.07 18.65
C LEU A 120 -0.38 5.67 20.04
N GLU A 121 -1.30 5.37 20.96
CA GLU A 121 -1.26 5.88 22.33
C GLU A 121 -1.55 4.77 23.34
N ASN A 122 -1.13 4.98 24.59
CA ASN A 122 -1.52 4.17 25.73
C ASN A 122 -2.20 5.01 26.81
N GLU A 123 -2.73 4.36 27.84
CA GLU A 123 -3.47 5.02 28.93
C GLU A 123 -2.58 5.96 29.76
N ALA A 124 -1.27 5.75 29.77
CA ALA A 124 -0.30 6.64 30.40
C ALA A 124 0.01 7.90 29.57
N GLY A 125 -0.56 8.03 28.37
CA GLY A 125 -0.35 9.16 27.47
C GLY A 125 0.94 9.08 26.64
N GLU A 126 1.65 7.95 26.66
CA GLU A 126 2.79 7.74 25.77
C GLU A 126 2.31 7.68 24.32
N LYS A 127 3.07 8.30 23.42
CA LYS A 127 2.76 8.40 21.99
C LYS A 127 3.75 7.62 21.15
N TYR A 128 3.28 7.09 20.02
CA TYR A 128 4.10 6.52 18.96
C TYR A 128 3.59 6.95 17.59
N TYR A 129 4.39 7.69 16.82
CA TYR A 129 4.08 8.04 15.44
C TYR A 129 4.56 6.95 14.48
N LEU A 130 3.68 6.45 13.64
CA LEU A 130 3.98 5.36 12.71
C LEU A 130 3.61 5.78 11.29
N GLU A 131 4.62 5.78 10.42
CA GLU A 131 4.47 5.81 8.97
C GLU A 131 4.45 4.37 8.44
N VAL A 132 3.70 4.10 7.38
CA VAL A 132 3.65 2.83 6.67
C VAL A 132 4.14 3.03 5.24
N LYS A 133 5.09 2.18 4.82
CA LYS A 133 5.57 2.18 3.43
C LYS A 133 5.23 0.86 2.74
N GLY A 134 4.59 0.98 1.57
CA GLY A 134 4.50 -0.12 0.62
C GLY A 134 5.84 -0.32 -0.08
N VAL A 135 6.34 -1.56 -0.08
CA VAL A 135 7.64 -1.94 -0.63
C VAL A 135 7.40 -2.85 -1.83
N THR A 136 7.43 -2.27 -3.05
CA THR A 136 7.06 -3.00 -4.28
C THR A 136 8.21 -3.15 -5.27
N LEU A 137 9.30 -2.38 -5.11
CA LEU A 137 10.50 -2.53 -5.93
C LEU A 137 11.26 -3.77 -5.50
N GLU A 138 11.09 -4.86 -6.24
CA GLU A 138 11.78 -6.13 -5.98
C GLU A 138 12.93 -6.33 -6.97
N LYS A 139 14.09 -6.71 -6.44
CA LYS A 139 15.27 -7.12 -7.21
C LYS A 139 16.00 -8.25 -6.47
N ASP A 140 16.26 -9.35 -7.17
CA ASP A 140 17.03 -10.50 -6.67
C ASP A 140 16.52 -11.06 -5.32
N GLY A 141 15.20 -11.10 -5.13
CA GLY A 141 14.51 -11.55 -3.91
C GLY A 141 14.37 -10.46 -2.84
N MET A 142 14.91 -9.26 -3.05
CA MET A 142 14.90 -8.18 -2.07
C MET A 142 13.93 -7.07 -2.47
N ALA A 143 12.97 -6.78 -1.58
CA ALA A 143 12.05 -5.66 -1.73
C ALA A 143 12.66 -4.37 -1.15
N SER A 144 12.49 -3.25 -1.84
CA SER A 144 13.05 -1.94 -1.47
C SER A 144 12.07 -0.79 -1.67
N PHE A 145 12.33 0.30 -0.96
CA PHE A 145 11.65 1.59 -1.07
C PHE A 145 12.70 2.70 -0.93
N PRO A 146 12.62 3.80 -1.70
CA PRO A 146 11.61 4.10 -2.71
C PRO A 146 11.98 3.57 -4.11
N ASP A 147 11.01 3.53 -5.03
CA ASP A 147 11.23 3.20 -6.45
C ASP A 147 11.74 4.40 -7.28
N ALA A 148 11.69 5.61 -6.71
CA ALA A 148 12.24 6.85 -7.25
C ALA A 148 12.55 7.85 -6.12
N PRO A 149 13.43 8.85 -6.34
CA PRO A 149 13.71 9.89 -5.34
C PRO A 149 12.42 10.55 -4.82
N THR A 150 12.29 10.67 -3.49
CA THR A 150 11.09 11.22 -2.83
C THR A 150 11.43 12.22 -1.74
N VAL A 151 11.28 13.52 -2.06
CA VAL A 151 11.45 14.62 -1.10
C VAL A 151 10.43 14.52 0.05
N ARG A 152 9.21 14.06 -0.27
CA ARG A 152 8.18 13.83 0.75
C ARG A 152 8.60 12.71 1.71
N GLY A 153 9.14 11.61 1.20
CA GLY A 153 9.60 10.51 2.04
C GLY A 153 10.73 10.92 2.96
N ALA A 154 11.72 11.67 2.44
CA ALA A 154 12.82 12.23 3.24
C ALA A 154 12.30 13.11 4.40
N ARG A 155 11.40 14.05 4.11
CA ARG A 155 10.78 14.90 5.15
C ARG A 155 10.05 14.10 6.23
N HIS A 156 9.32 13.06 5.85
CA HIS A 156 8.64 12.21 6.83
C HIS A 156 9.64 11.53 7.78
N VAL A 157 10.78 11.06 7.27
CA VAL A 157 11.85 10.45 8.09
C VAL A 157 12.48 11.50 9.02
N GLU A 158 12.79 12.69 8.51
CA GLU A 158 13.31 13.80 9.32
C GLU A 158 12.35 14.14 10.47
N GLU A 159 11.05 14.25 10.19
CA GLU A 159 10.06 14.54 11.23
C GLU A 159 9.88 13.39 12.23
N LEU A 160 10.02 12.12 11.82
CA LEU A 160 10.08 10.98 12.77
C LEU A 160 11.31 11.05 13.67
N MET A 161 12.44 11.57 13.17
CA MET A 161 13.62 11.81 14.00
C MET A 161 13.38 12.91 15.03
N GLU A 162 12.65 13.98 14.68
CA GLU A 162 12.24 15.01 15.63
C GLU A 162 11.28 14.46 16.70
N VAL A 163 10.30 13.64 16.32
CA VAL A 163 9.42 12.91 17.27
C VAL A 163 10.26 12.13 18.30
N LYS A 164 11.32 11.44 17.86
CA LYS A 164 12.22 10.71 18.76
C LYS A 164 12.98 11.65 19.70
N LYS A 165 13.45 12.81 19.23
CA LYS A 165 14.16 13.79 20.05
C LYS A 165 13.27 14.38 21.15
N GLU A 166 11.96 14.49 20.90
CA GLU A 166 10.96 14.91 21.90
C GLU A 166 10.60 13.81 22.93
N GLY A 167 11.22 12.63 22.83
CA GLY A 167 10.98 11.51 23.75
C GLY A 167 9.76 10.66 23.40
N HIS A 168 9.15 10.86 22.24
CA HIS A 168 8.04 10.03 21.76
C HIS A 168 8.54 8.81 20.96
N GLY A 169 7.68 7.79 20.86
CA GLY A 169 7.87 6.69 19.93
C GLY A 169 7.73 7.15 18.48
N ALA A 170 8.53 6.58 17.58
CA ALA A 170 8.46 6.87 16.14
C ALA A 170 8.99 5.68 15.34
N GLY A 171 8.39 5.40 14.18
CA GLY A 171 8.87 4.39 13.25
C GLY A 171 8.24 4.50 11.86
N VAL A 172 8.87 3.80 10.90
CA VAL A 172 8.45 3.64 9.50
C VAL A 172 8.57 2.17 9.10
#